data_AF-A0A3C0ANJ1-F1
#
_entry.id   AF-A0A3C0ANJ1-F1
#
_cell.length_a   1.000
_cell.length_b   1.000
_cell.length_c   1.000
_cell.angle_alpha   90.00
_cell.angle_beta   90.00
_cell.angle_gamma   90.00
#
_symmetry.space_group_name_H-M   'P 1'
#
loop_
_entity.id
_entity.type
_entity.pdbx_description
1 polymer ?
#
loop_
_entity_poly.entity_id
_entity_poly.type
_entity_poly.pdbx_seq_one_letter_code
_entity_poly.pdbx_strand_id
1 'polypeptide(L)'
;AALASARSGAKTRLLEVNGCVGGVWTAGALTLIIDAQNKPGIMRELLQKLEERGASNTLPNGSVAYDTEKTKLLLEDLLLEAGVKIQLHTRVVGAATDINNRLSVIVTESKSGRQAWRARAFIDCSGDGDLA
;
A
#
# COMPACT_ATOMS: atom_id res chain seq x y z
N ALA A 1 -2.70 3.90 4.09
CA ALA A 1 -3.88 3.33 4.79
C ALA A 1 -3.51 2.11 5.64
N ALA A 2 -3.06 1.00 5.05
CA ALA A 2 -2.81 -0.26 5.76
C ALA A 2 -1.86 -0.14 6.98
N LEU A 3 -0.74 0.58 6.83
CA LEU A 3 0.20 0.81 7.93
C LEU A 3 -0.45 1.54 9.11
N ALA A 4 -1.20 2.61 8.81
CA ALA A 4 -1.90 3.40 9.82
C ALA A 4 -2.97 2.57 10.53
N SER A 5 -3.81 1.84 9.79
CA SER A 5 -4.88 1.02 10.40
C SER A 5 -4.31 -0.07 11.31
N ALA A 6 -3.23 -0.72 10.90
CA ALA A 6 -2.57 -1.75 11.69
C ALA A 6 -1.94 -1.17 12.96
N ARG A 7 -1.23 -0.04 12.88
CA ARG A 7 -0.69 0.66 14.04
C ARG A 7 -1.77 1.19 15.00
N SER A 8 -2.97 1.44 14.50
CA SER A 8 -4.16 1.75 15.32
C SER A 8 -4.87 0.50 15.89
N GLY A 9 -4.30 -0.69 15.75
CA GLY A 9 -4.80 -1.93 16.33
C GLY A 9 -5.78 -2.73 15.46
N ALA A 10 -6.02 -2.33 14.21
CA ALA A 10 -6.88 -3.09 13.32
C ALA A 10 -6.16 -4.31 12.73
N LYS A 11 -6.80 -5.49 12.78
CA LYS A 11 -6.35 -6.66 12.02
C LYS A 11 -6.48 -6.36 10.52
N THR A 12 -5.35 -6.11 9.86
CA THR A 12 -5.30 -5.53 8.52
C THR A 12 -4.75 -6.54 7.49
N ARG A 13 -5.45 -6.67 6.36
CA ARG A 13 -5.01 -7.38 5.15
C ARG A 13 -4.81 -6.36 4.04
N LEU A 14 -3.69 -6.42 3.33
CA LEU A 14 -3.44 -5.66 2.11
C LEU A 14 -3.46 -6.64 0.92
N LEU A 15 -4.26 -6.33 -0.09
CA LEU A 15 -4.37 -7.07 -1.34
C LEU A 15 -3.79 -6.19 -2.44
N GLU A 16 -2.84 -6.71 -3.22
CA GLU A 16 -2.10 -5.97 -4.23
C GLU A 16 -2.08 -6.79 -5.53
N VAL A 17 -2.37 -6.13 -6.65
CA VAL A 17 -2.40 -6.78 -7.97
C VAL A 17 -0.99 -7.03 -8.51
N ASN A 18 -0.03 -6.20 -8.13
CA ASN A 18 1.36 -6.31 -8.54
C ASN A 18 2.14 -7.33 -7.70
N GLY A 19 3.38 -7.61 -8.11
CA GLY A 19 4.33 -8.45 -7.38
C GLY A 19 5.09 -7.73 -6.27
N CYS A 20 4.72 -6.50 -5.94
CA CYS A 20 5.27 -5.71 -4.84
C CYS A 20 4.29 -4.60 -4.47
N VAL A 21 4.39 -4.08 -3.24
CA VAL A 21 3.58 -2.94 -2.77
C VAL A 21 4.15 -1.61 -3.24
N GLY A 22 3.31 -0.56 -3.24
CA GLY A 22 3.71 0.82 -3.55
C GLY A 22 3.18 1.34 -4.89
N GLY A 23 2.58 0.48 -5.71
CA GLY A 23 1.96 0.88 -6.98
C GLY A 23 2.97 1.57 -7.90
N VAL A 24 2.61 2.75 -8.41
CA VAL A 24 3.44 3.51 -9.37
C VAL A 24 4.82 3.89 -8.81
N TRP A 25 4.94 4.05 -7.49
CA TRP A 25 6.22 4.36 -6.85
C TRP A 25 7.26 3.25 -6.99
N THR A 26 6.80 2.00 -7.10
CA THR A 26 7.64 0.81 -7.12
C THR A 26 7.48 0.03 -8.43
N ALA A 27 6.32 -0.56 -8.68
CA ALA A 27 6.03 -1.31 -9.89
C ALA A 27 6.07 -0.41 -11.14
N GLY A 28 5.66 0.86 -11.01
CA GLY A 28 5.74 1.86 -12.08
C GLY A 28 7.06 2.62 -12.17
N ALA A 29 8.00 2.38 -11.24
CA ALA A 29 9.31 3.04 -11.18
C ALA A 29 9.28 4.58 -11.19
N LEU A 30 8.23 5.21 -10.68
CA LEU A 30 8.19 6.66 -10.48
C LEU A 30 8.95 7.02 -9.20
N THR A 31 10.28 7.11 -9.28
CA THR A 31 11.19 7.19 -8.13
C THR A 31 11.39 8.59 -7.53
N LEU A 32 10.33 9.40 -7.51
CA LEU A 32 10.41 10.80 -7.09
C LEU A 32 9.29 11.19 -6.13
N ILE A 33 9.67 11.69 -4.96
CA ILE A 33 8.75 12.31 -4.00
C ILE A 33 8.88 13.82 -4.15
N ILE A 34 7.94 14.41 -4.87
CA ILE A 34 7.84 15.86 -5.03
C ILE A 34 7.40 16.48 -3.70
N ASP A 35 7.90 17.67 -3.37
CA ASP A 35 7.48 18.42 -2.19
C ASP A 35 7.65 17.59 -0.89
N ALA A 36 8.77 16.88 -0.78
CA ALA A 36 9.02 15.91 0.28
C ALA A 36 9.05 16.57 1.68
N GLN A 37 9.59 17.79 1.76
CA GLN A 37 9.76 18.53 3.02
C GLN A 37 8.45 18.90 3.72
N ASN A 38 7.34 19.04 2.96
CA ASN A 38 6.05 19.44 3.50
C ASN A 38 5.13 18.24 3.85
N LYS A 39 5.65 17.00 3.86
CA LYS A 39 4.86 15.79 4.09
C LYS A 39 5.07 15.22 5.51
N PRO A 40 4.14 15.45 6.46
CA PRO A 40 4.29 14.96 7.83
C PRO A 40 3.91 13.48 7.99
N GLY A 41 3.95 12.99 9.24
CA GLY A 41 3.46 11.66 9.61
C GLY A 41 4.25 10.52 8.98
N ILE A 42 3.53 9.51 8.46
CA ILE A 42 4.12 8.30 7.85
C ILE A 42 5.06 8.67 6.69
N MET A 43 4.78 9.73 5.94
CA MET A 43 5.66 10.14 4.85
C MET A 43 7.00 10.66 5.35
N ARG A 44 7.01 11.47 6.43
CA ARG A 44 8.24 11.92 7.08
C ARG A 44 9.06 10.74 7.61
N GLU A 45 8.40 9.75 8.22
CA GLU A 45 9.04 8.52 8.68
C GLU A 45 9.66 7.73 7.51
N LEU A 46 8.94 7.58 6.40
CA LEU A 46 9.43 6.88 5.21
C LEU A 46 10.67 7.58 4.64
N LEU A 47 10.65 8.90 4.50
CA LEU A 47 11.78 9.69 4.02
C LEU A 47 13.01 9.50 4.90
N GLN A 48 12.85 9.59 6.23
CA GLN A 48 13.93 9.38 7.19
C GLN A 48 14.53 7.97 7.05
N LYS A 49 13.69 6.93 6.97
CA LYS A 49 14.18 5.54 6.82
C LYS A 49 14.84 5.28 5.47
N LEU A 50 14.43 5.96 4.41
CA LEU A 50 15.11 5.89 3.12
C LEU A 50 16.50 6.54 3.17
N GLU A 51 16.63 7.69 3.85
CA GLU A 51 17.92 8.33 4.09
C GLU A 51 18.85 7.42 4.91
N GLU A 52 18.38 6.88 6.03
CA GLU A 52 19.12 5.95 6.90
C GLU A 52 19.63 4.71 6.15
N ARG A 53 18.89 4.24 5.13
CA ARG A 53 19.26 3.09 4.27
C ARG A 53 20.18 3.45 3.10
N GLY A 54 20.60 4.72 2.99
CA GLY A 54 21.30 5.22 1.81
C GLY A 54 20.52 4.92 0.52
N ALA A 55 19.20 5.07 0.59
CA ALA A 55 18.24 4.72 -0.45
C ALA A 55 17.57 5.94 -1.06
N SER A 56 17.97 7.14 -0.65
CA SER A 56 17.42 8.39 -1.18
C SER A 56 18.48 9.46 -1.34
N ASN A 57 18.16 10.44 -2.20
CA ASN A 57 18.94 11.64 -2.40
C ASN A 57 18.00 12.85 -2.51
N THR A 58 18.31 13.91 -1.77
CA THR A 58 17.56 15.16 -1.84
C THR A 58 18.06 15.99 -3.02
N LEU A 59 17.16 16.36 -3.91
CA LEU A 59 17.45 17.17 -5.09
C LEU A 59 17.47 18.67 -4.76
N PRO A 60 18.09 19.53 -5.59
CA PRO A 60 18.16 20.97 -5.33
C PRO A 60 16.81 21.67 -5.16
N ASN A 61 15.74 21.13 -5.75
CA ASN A 61 14.38 21.65 -5.61
C ASN A 61 13.63 21.13 -4.37
N GLY A 62 14.31 20.41 -3.47
CA GLY A 62 13.74 19.82 -2.25
C GLY A 62 12.92 18.54 -2.47
N SER A 63 12.80 18.05 -3.71
CA SER A 63 12.23 16.73 -3.97
C SER A 63 13.22 15.64 -3.56
N VAL A 64 12.72 14.44 -3.24
CA VAL A 64 13.57 13.31 -2.85
C VAL A 64 13.47 12.23 -3.93
N ALA A 65 14.59 11.94 -4.58
CA ALA A 65 14.74 10.77 -5.45
C ALA A 65 15.09 9.55 -4.58
N TYR A 66 14.63 8.36 -4.97
CA TYR A 66 14.89 7.15 -4.19
C TYR A 66 15.17 5.92 -5.04
N ASP A 67 15.79 4.92 -4.42
CA ASP A 67 16.03 3.60 -5.01
C ASP A 67 14.74 2.76 -4.95
N THR A 68 14.26 2.31 -6.11
CA THR A 68 13.00 1.56 -6.23
C THR A 68 13.01 0.27 -5.44
N GLU A 69 14.08 -0.51 -5.51
CA GLU A 69 14.14 -1.85 -4.92
C GLU A 69 14.29 -1.76 -3.40
N LYS A 70 15.12 -0.84 -2.91
CA LYS A 70 15.21 -0.55 -1.47
C LYS A 70 13.90 -0.01 -0.92
N THR A 71 13.15 0.76 -1.71
CA THR A 71 11.84 1.28 -1.31
C THR A 71 10.79 0.18 -1.23
N LYS A 72 10.75 -0.78 -2.16
CA LYS A 72 9.89 -1.97 -2.07
C LYS A 72 10.11 -2.69 -0.74
N LEU A 73 11.37 -3.00 -0.43
CA LEU A 73 11.74 -3.68 0.81
C LEU A 73 11.31 -2.87 2.05
N LEU A 74 11.59 -1.57 2.08
CA LEU A 74 11.20 -0.71 3.20
C LEU A 74 9.67 -0.67 3.40
N LEU A 75 8.89 -0.58 2.32
CA LEU A 75 7.43 -0.58 2.42
C LEU A 75 6.90 -1.91 2.98
N GLU A 76 7.45 -3.04 2.53
CA GLU A 76 7.07 -4.36 3.04
C GLU A 76 7.48 -4.54 4.50
N ASP A 77 8.72 -4.15 4.86
CA ASP A 77 9.21 -4.19 6.25
C ASP A 77 8.25 -3.44 7.18
N LEU A 78 7.91 -2.20 6.85
CA LEU A 78 7.01 -1.37 7.67
C LEU A 78 5.63 -2.00 7.85
N LEU A 79 5.08 -2.59 6.79
CA LEU A 79 3.78 -3.25 6.83
C LEU A 79 3.84 -4.53 7.68
N LEU A 80 4.86 -5.37 7.48
CA LEU A 80 5.03 -6.63 8.21
C LEU A 80 5.32 -6.39 9.69
N GLU A 81 6.17 -5.43 10.03
CA GLU A 81 6.45 -5.00 11.41
C GLU A 81 5.17 -4.52 12.13
N ALA A 82 4.27 -3.84 11.41
CA ALA A 82 2.98 -3.43 11.95
C ALA A 82 1.95 -4.58 12.02
N GLY A 83 2.29 -5.79 11.56
CA GLY A 83 1.41 -6.95 11.57
C GLY A 83 0.41 -7.03 10.42
N VAL A 84 0.59 -6.21 9.36
CA VAL A 84 -0.23 -6.29 8.14
C VAL A 84 0.06 -7.64 7.45
N LYS A 85 -1.00 -8.32 7.01
CA LYS A 85 -0.87 -9.48 6.12
C LYS A 85 -0.98 -9.04 4.67
N ILE A 86 0.09 -9.24 3.90
CA ILE A 86 0.16 -8.86 2.49
C ILE A 86 -0.22 -10.07 1.62
N GLN A 87 -0.99 -9.86 0.57
CA GLN A 87 -1.21 -10.83 -0.50
C GLN A 87 -1.03 -10.13 -1.85
N LEU A 88 0.05 -10.50 -2.54
CA LEU A 88 0.43 -9.98 -3.85
C LEU A 88 -0.28 -10.75 -4.98
N HIS A 89 -0.14 -10.29 -6.22
CA HIS A 89 -0.73 -10.90 -7.41
C HIS A 89 -2.23 -11.22 -7.27
N THR A 90 -2.97 -10.34 -6.59
CA THR A 90 -4.37 -10.55 -6.22
C THR A 90 -5.18 -9.31 -6.58
N ARG A 91 -6.04 -9.43 -7.59
CA ARG A 91 -6.93 -8.35 -8.05
C ARG A 91 -8.30 -8.48 -7.38
N VAL A 92 -8.92 -7.37 -7.02
CA VAL A 92 -10.34 -7.33 -6.68
C VAL A 92 -11.15 -7.36 -7.97
N VAL A 93 -12.12 -8.29 -8.08
CA VAL A 93 -12.89 -8.54 -9.31
C VAL A 93 -14.41 -8.44 -9.10
N GLY A 94 -14.83 -8.12 -7.88
CA GLY A 94 -16.23 -7.97 -7.56
C GLY A 94 -16.46 -7.65 -6.10
N ALA A 95 -17.68 -7.25 -5.78
CA ALA A 95 -18.12 -6.88 -4.45
C ALA A 95 -19.58 -7.24 -4.25
N ALA A 96 -19.98 -7.44 -3.00
CA ALA A 96 -21.36 -7.71 -2.63
C ALA A 96 -21.74 -6.96 -1.35
N THR A 97 -22.97 -6.44 -1.33
CA THR A 97 -23.57 -5.78 -0.18
C THR A 97 -24.32 -6.77 0.71
N ASP A 98 -24.50 -6.42 1.98
CA ASP A 98 -25.44 -7.08 2.86
C ASP A 98 -26.89 -6.63 2.58
N ILE A 99 -27.85 -7.20 3.31
CA ILE A 99 -29.29 -6.86 3.20
C ILE A 99 -29.59 -5.38 3.51
N ASN A 100 -28.69 -4.68 4.20
CA ASN A 100 -28.81 -3.26 4.53
C ASN A 100 -28.07 -2.37 3.52
N ASN A 101 -27.73 -2.92 2.34
CA ASN A 101 -26.98 -2.23 1.30
C ASN A 101 -25.59 -1.73 1.72
N ARG A 102 -24.93 -2.40 2.68
CA ARG A 102 -23.54 -2.08 3.06
C ARG A 102 -22.57 -3.05 2.43
N LEU A 103 -21.46 -2.55 1.89
CA LEU A 103 -20.39 -3.40 1.37
C LEU A 103 -19.91 -4.38 2.45
N SER A 104 -20.00 -5.68 2.15
CA SER A 104 -19.80 -6.74 3.13
C SER A 104 -18.74 -7.75 2.70
N VAL A 105 -18.61 -7.98 1.39
CA VAL A 105 -17.68 -8.95 0.81
C VAL A 105 -17.04 -8.36 -0.43
N ILE A 106 -15.74 -8.60 -0.60
CA ILE A 106 -15.05 -8.45 -1.88
C ILE A 106 -14.67 -9.82 -2.42
N VAL A 107 -14.69 -9.97 -3.73
CA VAL A 107 -14.19 -11.13 -4.44
C VAL A 107 -12.85 -10.76 -5.08
N THR A 108 -11.87 -11.62 -4.89
CA THR A 108 -10.54 -11.48 -5.48
C THR A 108 -10.26 -12.60 -6.44
N GLU A 109 -9.36 -12.38 -7.39
CA GLU A 109 -8.85 -13.38 -8.31
C GLU A 109 -7.31 -13.36 -8.30
N SER A 110 -6.72 -14.55 -8.26
CA SER A 110 -5.28 -14.80 -8.32
C SER A 110 -5.02 -16.16 -8.99
N LYS A 111 -3.76 -16.56 -9.11
CA LYS A 111 -3.40 -17.92 -9.58
C LYS A 111 -4.02 -19.04 -8.72
N SER A 112 -4.35 -18.77 -7.46
CA SER A 112 -5.04 -19.71 -6.56
C SER A 112 -6.55 -19.78 -6.79
N GLY A 113 -7.08 -19.08 -7.80
CA GLY A 113 -8.50 -18.97 -8.08
C GLY A 113 -9.16 -17.82 -7.33
N ARG A 114 -10.50 -17.86 -7.28
CA ARG A 114 -11.30 -16.82 -6.64
C ARG A 114 -11.44 -17.04 -5.14
N GLN A 115 -11.32 -15.96 -4.38
CA GLN A 115 -11.51 -15.96 -2.93
C GLN A 115 -12.46 -14.84 -2.53
N ALA A 116 -13.37 -15.12 -1.59
CA ALA A 116 -14.26 -14.14 -1.00
C ALA A 116 -13.71 -13.68 0.36
N TRP A 117 -13.65 -12.36 0.56
CA TRP A 117 -13.12 -11.74 1.77
C TRP A 117 -14.19 -10.91 2.45
N ARG A 118 -14.41 -11.18 3.73
CA ARG A 118 -15.29 -10.39 4.60
C ARG A 118 -14.46 -9.53 5.54
N ALA A 119 -14.83 -8.26 5.66
CA ALA A 119 -14.20 -7.32 6.58
C ALA A 119 -15.26 -6.37 7.16
N ARG A 120 -14.89 -5.64 8.23
CA ARG A 120 -15.75 -4.59 8.80
C ARG A 120 -15.67 -3.28 8.01
N ALA A 121 -14.57 -3.08 7.30
CA ALA A 121 -14.31 -1.92 6.46
C ALA A 121 -13.43 -2.36 5.29
N PHE A 122 -13.63 -1.70 4.16
CA PHE A 122 -12.82 -1.85 2.96
C PHE A 122 -12.32 -0.46 2.58
N ILE A 123 -11.07 -0.35 2.16
CA ILE A 123 -10.47 0.90 1.73
C ILE A 123 -9.94 0.66 0.32
N ASP A 124 -10.54 1.32 -0.67
CA ASP A 124 -10.03 1.28 -2.03
C ASP A 124 -8.78 2.17 -2.12
N CYS A 125 -7.66 1.55 -2.49
CA CYS A 125 -6.39 2.22 -2.76
C CYS A 125 -5.80 1.74 -4.09
N SER A 126 -6.65 1.26 -5.01
CA SER A 126 -6.25 0.77 -6.34
C SER A 126 -5.76 1.88 -7.26
N GLY A 127 -6.21 3.12 -7.04
CA GLY A 127 -5.98 4.26 -7.94
C GLY A 127 -6.99 4.32 -9.10
N ASP A 128 -7.44 3.17 -9.60
CA ASP A 128 -8.44 3.06 -10.66
C ASP A 128 -9.90 3.08 -10.14
N GLY A 129 -10.09 2.82 -8.84
CA GLY A 129 -11.43 2.76 -8.24
C GLY A 129 -12.10 1.39 -8.40
N ASP A 130 -11.33 0.30 -8.39
CA ASP A 130 -11.80 -1.08 -8.61
C ASP A 130 -12.93 -1.52 -7.64
N LEU A 131 -13.13 -0.82 -6.52
CA LEU A 131 -14.12 -1.10 -5.48
C LEU A 131 -15.10 0.06 -5.24
N ALA A 132 -15.08 1.10 -6.08
CA ALA A 132 -15.90 2.31 -5.93
C ALA A 132 -17.39 2.12 -6.27
#